data_AF-A0A427XNV2-F1
#
_entry.id   AF-A0A427XNV2-F1
#
_cell.length_a   1.000
_cell.length_b   1.000
_cell.length_c   1.000
_cell.angle_alpha   90.00
_cell.angle_beta   90.00
_cell.angle_gamma   90.00
#
_symmetry.space_group_name_H-M   'P 1'
#
loop_
_entity.id
_entity.type
_entity.pdbx_description
1 polymer ?
#
loop_
_entity_poly.entity_id
_entity_poly.type
_entity_poly.pdbx_seq_one_letter_code
_entity_poly.pdbx_strand_id
1 'polypeptide(L)'
;MGIGAALLVAGLAFVVVKKMGDNRHKKQQQQQMLQYGAPAGYGGGGAYRPPPPSGGMGGMMGGMMGGFGGGGGSGGGGFSSGSRDINASTGQPWNATPGPDYNTVLQSLIATINERRIGGFFPQGVESIAQRVVQTGAVQRVATEWRIPQDLAIDLVKLALFDIVVLCDDSASMRNGDRISDLQQVLAKVAFAGTLLDDDGIEIRFVNNYMQGNRINSQDAAVDIVDNINFDGAKPLGTAIEQKILQPMVLAPARQNALRKPLLVIVITDGQPTGEPFGYLQQSIVNAANQLNSTPYGPKAVSYQFAQVGTDMSATQFLAALDNDPMVGAMIDCTSDYDIESQEMLQKTGQQLTPIMWLMKLMLGGIDSSYDSQDG
;
A
#
# COMPACT_ATOMS: atom_id res chain seq x y z
N MET A 1 2.02 -40.29 -11.74
CA MET A 1 1.32 -39.09 -12.23
C MET A 1 1.14 -38.13 -11.05
N GLY A 2 1.31 -36.81 -11.24
CA GLY A 2 0.93 -35.81 -10.22
C GLY A 2 2.05 -35.02 -9.55
N ILE A 3 2.79 -34.17 -10.29
CA ILE A 3 3.51 -33.00 -9.74
C ILE A 3 3.36 -31.79 -10.71
N GLY A 4 2.22 -31.67 -11.40
CA GLY A 4 2.02 -30.69 -12.49
C GLY A 4 0.99 -29.58 -12.24
N ALA A 5 0.22 -29.65 -11.16
CA ALA A 5 -1.02 -28.86 -11.04
C ALA A 5 -0.85 -27.46 -10.41
N ALA A 6 0.06 -27.28 -9.45
CA ALA A 6 0.12 -26.04 -8.66
C ALA A 6 0.70 -24.82 -9.43
N LEU A 7 1.77 -25.04 -10.22
CA LEU A 7 2.43 -23.98 -10.99
C LEU A 7 1.57 -23.45 -12.16
N LEU A 8 0.74 -24.31 -12.75
CA LEU A 8 -0.11 -23.96 -13.88
C LEU A 8 -1.25 -23.01 -13.50
N VAL A 9 -1.79 -23.13 -12.28
CA VAL A 9 -2.92 -22.29 -11.81
C VAL A 9 -2.48 -20.84 -11.59
N ALA A 10 -1.32 -20.60 -10.97
CA ALA A 10 -0.79 -19.25 -10.78
C ALA A 10 -0.49 -18.54 -12.12
N GLY A 11 0.12 -19.24 -13.08
CA GLY A 11 0.37 -18.71 -14.42
C GLY A 11 -0.90 -18.43 -15.22
N LEU A 12 -1.91 -19.31 -15.13
CA LEU A 12 -3.21 -19.11 -15.78
C LEU A 12 -3.99 -17.93 -15.20
N ALA A 13 -4.00 -17.76 -13.89
CA ALA A 13 -4.60 -16.60 -13.23
C ALA A 13 -3.99 -15.29 -13.75
N PHE A 14 -2.65 -15.21 -13.79
CA PHE A 14 -1.94 -14.01 -14.24
C PHE A 14 -2.17 -13.68 -15.74
N VAL A 15 -2.19 -14.69 -16.62
CA VAL A 15 -2.51 -14.50 -18.04
C VAL A 15 -3.95 -13.98 -18.25
N VAL A 16 -4.89 -14.36 -17.37
CA VAL A 16 -6.26 -13.82 -17.40
C VAL A 16 -6.30 -12.38 -16.89
N VAL A 17 -5.63 -12.07 -15.77
CA VAL A 17 -5.53 -10.70 -15.21
C VAL A 17 -4.99 -9.71 -16.26
N LYS A 18 -3.85 -10.01 -16.89
CA LYS A 18 -3.24 -9.14 -17.91
C LYS A 18 -4.13 -8.93 -19.15
N LYS A 19 -5.00 -9.89 -19.47
CA LYS A 19 -5.90 -9.86 -20.62
C LYS A 19 -7.23 -9.15 -20.34
N MET A 20 -7.60 -8.91 -19.08
CA MET A 20 -8.77 -8.12 -18.71
C MET A 20 -8.51 -6.60 -18.83
N GLY A 21 -7.27 -6.16 -18.62
CA GLY A 21 -6.85 -4.76 -18.74
C GLY A 21 -7.04 -4.11 -20.12
N ASP A 22 -7.15 -4.91 -21.20
CA ASP A 22 -7.34 -4.45 -22.58
C ASP A 22 -8.78 -4.00 -22.91
N ASN A 23 -9.79 -4.30 -22.08
CA ASN A 23 -11.21 -4.02 -22.40
C ASN A 23 -11.64 -2.53 -22.24
N ARG A 24 -10.68 -1.59 -22.08
CA ARG A 24 -10.92 -0.17 -21.73
C ARG A 24 -11.77 0.63 -22.74
N HIS A 25 -11.94 0.17 -23.98
CA HIS A 25 -12.68 0.91 -25.02
C HIS A 25 -14.19 1.10 -24.75
N LYS A 26 -14.79 0.40 -23.78
CA LYS A 26 -16.22 0.56 -23.45
C LYS A 26 -16.54 1.64 -22.41
N LYS A 27 -15.69 1.84 -21.38
CA LYS A 27 -15.95 2.86 -20.33
C LYS A 27 -15.89 4.30 -20.90
N GLN A 28 -15.07 4.59 -21.92
CA GLN A 28 -15.00 5.92 -22.56
C GLN A 28 -16.23 6.31 -23.40
N GLN A 29 -16.96 5.38 -24.01
CA GLN A 29 -18.14 5.72 -24.83
C GLN A 29 -19.35 6.15 -24.01
N GLN A 30 -19.43 5.79 -22.73
CA GLN A 30 -20.60 6.09 -21.89
C GLN A 30 -20.58 7.52 -21.30
N GLN A 31 -19.41 8.18 -21.25
CA GLN A 31 -19.27 9.56 -20.76
C GLN A 31 -19.71 10.64 -21.76
N GLN A 32 -19.95 10.32 -23.05
CA GLN A 32 -20.35 11.31 -24.06
C GLN A 32 -21.86 11.56 -24.19
N MET A 33 -22.74 10.91 -23.39
CA MET A 33 -24.20 11.05 -23.52
C MET A 33 -24.91 11.76 -22.34
N LEU A 34 -24.19 12.31 -21.36
CA LEU A 34 -24.80 12.98 -20.19
C LEU A 34 -24.45 14.47 -20.12
N GLN A 35 -24.93 15.24 -21.09
CA GLN A 35 -24.96 16.71 -21.01
C GLN A 35 -26.21 17.27 -21.72
N TYR A 36 -27.34 17.38 -21.01
CA TYR A 36 -28.40 18.37 -21.27
C TYR A 36 -29.43 18.39 -20.13
N GLY A 37 -29.76 19.58 -19.59
CA GLY A 37 -31.04 19.82 -18.91
C GLY A 37 -31.00 20.10 -17.39
N ALA A 38 -31.16 21.37 -17.03
CA ALA A 38 -31.66 21.89 -15.74
C ALA A 38 -32.31 23.27 -16.00
N PRO A 39 -33.08 23.91 -15.09
CA PRO A 39 -33.60 23.45 -13.79
C PRO A 39 -35.11 23.76 -13.52
N ALA A 40 -35.65 23.18 -12.43
CA ALA A 40 -36.77 23.64 -11.58
C ALA A 40 -36.81 22.78 -10.28
N GLY A 41 -37.48 23.12 -9.17
CA GLY A 41 -38.21 24.32 -8.75
C GLY A 41 -39.15 24.02 -7.53
N TYR A 42 -39.41 25.01 -6.64
CA TYR A 42 -40.14 24.88 -5.35
C TYR A 42 -39.46 24.00 -4.27
N GLY A 43 -39.62 24.21 -2.96
CA GLY A 43 -40.33 25.27 -2.22
C GLY A 43 -41.27 24.72 -1.12
N GLY A 44 -41.01 25.03 0.16
CA GLY A 44 -41.92 24.75 1.29
C GLY A 44 -41.24 24.09 2.50
N GLY A 45 -41.50 24.60 3.72
CA GLY A 45 -40.92 24.10 4.96
C GLY A 45 -41.93 23.36 5.87
N GLY A 46 -41.41 22.73 6.92
CA GLY A 46 -42.21 22.07 7.97
C GLY A 46 -41.34 21.60 9.13
N ALA A 47 -41.77 21.83 10.37
CA ALA A 47 -41.07 21.45 11.60
C ALA A 47 -41.79 20.30 12.34
N TYR A 48 -41.26 19.89 13.51
CA TYR A 48 -41.65 18.78 14.40
C TYR A 48 -41.08 17.40 14.01
N ARG A 49 -40.67 16.50 14.90
CA ARG A 49 -40.18 16.47 16.32
C ARG A 49 -40.02 14.94 16.61
N PRO A 50 -39.06 14.47 17.43
CA PRO A 50 -38.77 13.03 17.53
C PRO A 50 -39.61 12.28 18.58
N PRO A 51 -39.75 10.93 18.46
CA PRO A 51 -40.28 10.07 19.53
C PRO A 51 -39.22 9.73 20.61
N PRO A 52 -39.63 9.29 21.82
CA PRO A 52 -38.79 9.24 23.02
C PRO A 52 -38.12 7.87 23.31
N PRO A 53 -37.14 7.80 24.24
CA PRO A 53 -36.45 6.57 24.63
C PRO A 53 -37.18 5.80 25.75
N SER A 54 -37.02 4.47 25.77
CA SER A 54 -37.37 3.59 26.88
C SER A 54 -36.14 3.20 27.69
N GLY A 55 -36.25 3.18 29.03
CA GLY A 55 -35.17 2.84 29.96
C GLY A 55 -35.51 1.70 30.92
N GLY A 56 -34.52 1.31 31.72
CA GLY A 56 -34.58 0.22 32.72
C GLY A 56 -33.22 -0.50 32.74
N MET A 57 -32.25 -0.24 33.63
CA MET A 57 -32.21 -0.12 35.11
C MET A 57 -32.08 -1.47 35.84
N GLY A 58 -30.94 -1.68 36.51
CA GLY A 58 -30.81 -2.56 37.70
C GLY A 58 -29.91 -3.80 37.55
N GLY A 59 -28.94 -3.96 38.46
CA GLY A 59 -28.16 -5.20 38.65
C GLY A 59 -26.79 -5.00 39.29
N MET A 60 -26.68 -5.18 40.62
CA MET A 60 -25.44 -5.03 41.40
C MET A 60 -24.88 -6.37 41.91
N MET A 61 -23.54 -6.40 42.10
CA MET A 61 -22.75 -7.09 43.14
C MET A 61 -22.63 -8.63 43.24
N GLY A 62 -21.39 -9.04 43.53
CA GLY A 62 -21.01 -10.25 44.30
C GLY A 62 -20.65 -11.49 43.47
N GLY A 63 -19.56 -12.23 43.72
CA GLY A 63 -18.45 -12.08 44.68
C GLY A 63 -17.72 -13.43 44.88
N MET A 64 -16.57 -13.44 45.59
CA MET A 64 -15.80 -14.63 46.05
C MET A 64 -15.12 -15.48 44.92
N MET A 65 -13.80 -15.76 44.85
CA MET A 65 -12.67 -16.01 45.79
C MET A 65 -12.41 -17.50 46.09
N GLY A 66 -11.18 -17.97 45.76
CA GLY A 66 -10.60 -19.28 46.10
C GLY A 66 -10.21 -20.13 44.87
N GLY A 67 -9.06 -20.81 44.79
CA GLY A 67 -7.88 -20.78 45.67
C GLY A 67 -6.87 -21.92 45.41
N PHE A 68 -5.58 -21.61 45.51
CA PHE A 68 -4.41 -22.47 45.86
C PHE A 68 -3.96 -23.69 45.03
N GLY A 69 -2.63 -23.72 44.78
CA GLY A 69 -1.78 -24.94 44.71
C GLY A 69 -1.25 -25.31 43.31
N GLY A 70 0.05 -25.57 43.08
CA GLY A 70 1.23 -25.44 43.95
C GLY A 70 2.36 -26.41 43.56
N GLY A 71 3.58 -25.90 43.30
CA GLY A 71 4.79 -26.69 42.99
C GLY A 71 4.83 -27.27 41.55
N GLY A 72 5.97 -27.47 40.90
CA GLY A 72 7.37 -27.28 41.31
C GLY A 72 8.24 -28.44 40.81
N GLY A 73 9.32 -28.18 40.08
CA GLY A 73 10.23 -29.25 39.62
C GLY A 73 11.13 -28.87 38.43
N SER A 74 12.41 -28.66 38.71
CA SER A 74 13.48 -28.53 37.70
C SER A 74 13.95 -29.90 37.20
N GLY A 75 14.41 -30.00 35.95
CA GLY A 75 15.14 -31.19 35.48
C GLY A 75 15.69 -31.04 34.06
N GLY A 76 16.97 -30.71 33.94
CA GLY A 76 17.68 -30.78 32.67
C GLY A 76 18.16 -32.21 32.37
N GLY A 77 18.27 -32.57 31.09
CA GLY A 77 18.79 -33.86 30.66
C GLY A 77 18.57 -34.09 29.17
N GLY A 78 19.58 -33.79 28.36
CA GLY A 78 19.53 -34.06 26.92
C GLY A 78 19.95 -35.50 26.61
N PHE A 79 19.23 -36.17 25.72
CA PHE A 79 19.70 -37.38 25.03
C PHE A 79 19.30 -37.35 23.56
N SER A 80 20.29 -37.63 22.71
CA SER A 80 20.13 -37.86 21.27
C SER A 80 19.81 -39.34 21.02
N SER A 81 18.84 -39.62 20.16
CA SER A 81 18.74 -40.82 19.29
C SER A 81 17.33 -40.89 18.67
N GLY A 82 17.21 -41.02 17.35
CA GLY A 82 15.89 -41.22 16.73
C GLY A 82 15.75 -40.85 15.26
N SER A 83 16.78 -41.04 14.43
CA SER A 83 16.69 -40.83 12.99
C SER A 83 15.54 -41.64 12.38
N ARG A 84 14.69 -40.99 11.57
CA ARG A 84 13.87 -41.67 10.56
C ARG A 84 14.20 -41.09 9.21
N ASP A 85 14.88 -41.89 8.41
CA ASP A 85 15.38 -41.51 7.10
C ASP A 85 14.22 -41.22 6.13
N ILE A 86 14.15 -39.98 5.64
CA ILE A 86 13.44 -39.69 4.40
C ILE A 86 14.49 -39.60 3.30
N ASN A 87 14.54 -40.68 2.52
CA ASN A 87 15.34 -40.92 1.33
C ASN A 87 15.79 -39.64 0.59
N ALA A 88 17.03 -39.21 0.82
CA ALA A 88 17.68 -38.15 0.08
C ALA A 88 18.15 -38.68 -1.29
N SER A 89 17.27 -38.65 -2.30
CA SER A 89 17.69 -38.86 -3.68
C SER A 89 18.58 -37.71 -4.13
N THR A 90 19.86 -38.00 -4.33
CA THR A 90 20.86 -37.06 -4.86
C THR A 90 20.47 -36.54 -6.24
N GLY A 91 20.53 -35.21 -6.42
CA GLY A 91 20.59 -34.62 -7.76
C GLY A 91 19.70 -33.41 -8.00
N GLN A 92 20.17 -32.23 -7.57
CA GLN A 92 20.30 -30.97 -8.33
C GLN A 92 20.66 -29.89 -7.29
N PRO A 93 21.70 -29.05 -7.50
CA PRO A 93 21.76 -27.79 -6.76
C PRO A 93 20.50 -26.97 -7.09
N TRP A 94 20.04 -26.11 -6.18
CA TRP A 94 19.08 -25.07 -6.55
C TRP A 94 19.73 -24.21 -7.64
N ASN A 95 19.39 -24.51 -8.89
CA ASN A 95 19.91 -23.82 -10.05
C ASN A 95 19.26 -22.45 -10.05
N ALA A 96 19.93 -21.48 -9.41
CA ALA A 96 19.39 -20.15 -9.17
C ALA A 96 18.85 -19.59 -10.48
N THR A 97 17.51 -19.44 -10.56
CA THR A 97 16.84 -19.06 -11.80
C THR A 97 17.47 -17.75 -12.27
N PRO A 98 18.06 -17.70 -13.47
CA PRO A 98 18.64 -16.47 -14.00
C PRO A 98 17.55 -15.41 -13.97
N GLY A 99 17.82 -14.31 -13.26
CA GLY A 99 16.84 -13.25 -13.13
C GLY A 99 16.56 -12.53 -14.44
N PRO A 100 15.68 -11.52 -14.41
CA PRO A 100 15.24 -10.84 -15.61
C PRO A 100 16.43 -10.24 -16.36
N ASP A 101 16.41 -10.38 -17.68
CA ASP A 101 17.40 -9.74 -18.53
C ASP A 101 17.19 -8.22 -18.56
N TYR A 102 18.25 -7.53 -18.97
CA TYR A 102 18.30 -6.08 -19.07
C TYR A 102 17.17 -5.47 -19.92
N ASN A 103 16.80 -6.10 -21.05
CA ASN A 103 15.77 -5.53 -21.92
C ASN A 103 14.40 -5.64 -21.27
N THR A 104 14.09 -6.75 -20.58
CA THR A 104 12.79 -6.90 -19.90
C THR A 104 12.64 -5.89 -18.76
N VAL A 105 13.70 -5.64 -17.98
CA VAL A 105 13.69 -4.57 -16.96
C VAL A 105 13.53 -3.18 -17.61
N LEU A 106 14.33 -2.88 -18.65
CA LEU A 106 14.28 -1.60 -19.35
C LEU A 106 12.90 -1.30 -19.96
N GLN A 107 12.26 -2.31 -20.58
CA GLN A 107 10.91 -2.15 -21.15
C GLN A 107 9.85 -1.92 -20.07
N SER A 108 9.97 -2.56 -18.90
CA SER A 108 9.09 -2.30 -17.75
C SER A 108 9.17 -0.84 -17.29
N LEU A 109 10.39 -0.32 -17.11
CA LEU A 109 10.62 1.07 -16.74
C LEU A 109 10.08 2.05 -17.80
N ILE A 110 10.37 1.83 -19.08
CA ILE A 110 9.89 2.68 -20.19
C ILE A 110 8.36 2.66 -20.29
N ALA A 111 7.72 1.51 -20.09
CA ALA A 111 6.26 1.40 -20.10
C ALA A 111 5.64 2.27 -18.99
N THR A 112 6.12 2.16 -17.75
CA THR A 112 5.64 2.96 -16.61
C THR A 112 5.90 4.45 -16.80
N ILE A 113 7.04 4.84 -17.37
CA ILE A 113 7.34 6.26 -17.69
C ILE A 113 6.30 6.84 -18.65
N ASN A 114 5.93 6.09 -19.70
CA ASN A 114 4.96 6.50 -20.69
C ASN A 114 3.52 6.54 -20.12
N GLU A 115 3.14 5.53 -19.34
CA GLU A 115 1.84 5.45 -18.68
C GLU A 115 1.62 6.60 -17.68
N ARG A 116 2.59 6.80 -16.78
CA ARG A 116 2.53 7.83 -15.73
C ARG A 116 2.91 9.23 -16.22
N ARG A 117 3.42 9.35 -17.46
CA ARG A 117 3.87 10.60 -18.11
C ARG A 117 4.98 11.33 -17.35
N ILE A 118 5.86 10.56 -16.69
CA ILE A 118 6.95 11.05 -15.84
C ILE A 118 8.30 11.20 -16.58
N GLY A 119 8.29 11.17 -17.93
CA GLY A 119 9.52 11.24 -18.74
C GLY A 119 10.38 12.48 -18.52
N GLY A 120 9.79 13.59 -18.05
CA GLY A 120 10.52 14.82 -17.70
C GLY A 120 11.53 14.66 -16.56
N PHE A 121 11.38 13.63 -15.72
CA PHE A 121 12.32 13.29 -14.64
C PHE A 121 13.56 12.53 -15.14
N PHE A 122 13.49 11.92 -16.34
CA PHE A 122 14.53 11.02 -16.86
C PHE A 122 15.13 11.52 -18.19
N PRO A 123 15.67 12.75 -18.27
CA PRO A 123 16.19 13.32 -19.52
C PRO A 123 17.45 12.61 -20.05
N GLN A 124 18.10 11.78 -19.22
CA GLN A 124 19.25 10.95 -19.59
C GLN A 124 18.87 9.49 -19.88
N GLY A 125 17.57 9.16 -19.89
CA GLY A 125 17.07 7.79 -19.96
C GLY A 125 17.04 7.08 -18.60
N VAL A 126 16.84 5.77 -18.63
CA VAL A 126 16.72 4.87 -17.45
C VAL A 126 17.54 3.59 -17.59
N GLU A 127 18.43 3.54 -18.58
CA GLU A 127 19.38 2.48 -18.87
C GLU A 127 20.28 2.18 -17.66
N SER A 128 20.71 3.22 -16.93
CA SER A 128 21.49 3.08 -15.69
C SER A 128 20.69 2.42 -14.56
N ILE A 129 19.39 2.71 -14.44
CA ILE A 129 18.48 2.10 -13.46
C ILE A 129 18.27 0.62 -13.81
N ALA A 130 17.97 0.31 -15.07
CA ALA A 130 17.84 -1.06 -15.54
C ALA A 130 19.13 -1.87 -15.33
N GLN A 131 20.29 -1.28 -15.63
CA GLN A 131 21.59 -1.90 -15.40
C GLN A 131 21.85 -2.15 -13.92
N ARG A 132 21.56 -1.18 -13.03
CA ARG A 132 21.67 -1.32 -11.57
C ARG A 132 20.83 -2.49 -11.06
N VAL A 133 19.53 -2.52 -11.38
CA VAL A 133 18.58 -3.55 -10.93
C VAL A 133 19.02 -4.97 -11.32
N VAL A 134 19.54 -5.14 -12.53
CA VAL A 134 20.07 -6.44 -12.99
C VAL A 134 21.39 -6.79 -12.30
N GLN A 135 22.32 -5.82 -12.16
CA GLN A 135 23.63 -6.05 -11.53
C GLN A 135 23.55 -6.37 -10.03
N THR A 136 22.62 -5.74 -9.30
CA THR A 136 22.41 -6.03 -7.87
C THR A 136 21.60 -7.31 -7.63
N GLY A 137 20.99 -7.87 -8.68
CA GLY A 137 20.08 -9.01 -8.58
C GLY A 137 18.83 -8.72 -7.76
N ALA A 138 18.37 -7.46 -7.73
CA ALA A 138 17.30 -7.01 -6.84
C ALA A 138 16.01 -7.83 -7.01
N VAL A 139 15.58 -8.08 -8.25
CA VAL A 139 14.38 -8.87 -8.55
C VAL A 139 14.52 -10.31 -8.05
N GLN A 140 15.70 -10.92 -8.20
CA GLN A 140 15.98 -12.27 -7.72
C GLN A 140 15.94 -12.34 -6.19
N ARG A 141 16.48 -11.33 -5.51
CA ARG A 141 16.46 -11.23 -4.05
C ARG A 141 15.04 -11.09 -3.53
N VAL A 142 14.21 -10.24 -4.15
CA VAL A 142 12.80 -10.10 -3.78
C VAL A 142 12.01 -11.37 -4.08
N ALA A 143 12.19 -11.97 -5.26
CA ALA A 143 11.56 -13.25 -5.61
C ALA A 143 11.89 -14.37 -4.60
N THR A 144 13.14 -14.44 -4.14
CA THR A 144 13.61 -15.43 -3.16
C THR A 144 13.03 -15.18 -1.77
N GLU A 145 13.17 -13.95 -1.26
CA GLU A 145 12.75 -13.59 0.09
C GLU A 145 11.23 -13.70 0.26
N TRP A 146 10.47 -13.23 -0.74
CA TRP A 146 9.01 -13.25 -0.71
C TRP A 146 8.42 -14.54 -1.29
N ARG A 147 9.27 -15.46 -1.76
CA ARG A 147 8.91 -16.77 -2.31
C ARG A 147 7.91 -16.69 -3.47
N ILE A 148 8.10 -15.71 -4.35
CA ILE A 148 7.25 -15.47 -5.53
C ILE A 148 7.97 -15.78 -6.86
N PRO A 149 7.21 -16.05 -7.94
CA PRO A 149 7.76 -16.12 -9.28
C PRO A 149 8.52 -14.85 -9.65
N GLN A 150 9.64 -14.97 -10.37
CA GLN A 150 10.38 -13.82 -10.88
C GLN A 150 9.53 -12.96 -11.83
N ASP A 151 8.63 -13.58 -12.59
CA ASP A 151 7.65 -12.92 -13.47
C ASP A 151 6.68 -12.00 -12.71
N LEU A 152 6.49 -12.19 -11.40
CA LEU A 152 5.72 -11.29 -10.54
C LEU A 152 6.64 -10.26 -9.87
N ALA A 153 7.79 -10.68 -9.37
CA ALA A 153 8.77 -9.78 -8.74
C ALA A 153 9.31 -8.69 -9.70
N ILE A 154 9.28 -8.95 -11.02
CA ILE A 154 9.74 -7.97 -12.03
C ILE A 154 8.84 -6.73 -12.11
N ASP A 155 7.57 -6.80 -11.72
CA ASP A 155 6.70 -5.61 -11.70
C ASP A 155 7.17 -4.58 -10.66
N LEU A 156 7.91 -5.01 -9.64
CA LEU A 156 8.43 -4.11 -8.61
C LEU A 156 9.50 -3.16 -9.12
N VAL A 157 10.18 -3.44 -10.24
CA VAL A 157 11.24 -2.55 -10.77
C VAL A 157 10.74 -1.12 -11.03
N LYS A 158 9.43 -0.96 -11.21
CA LYS A 158 8.72 0.31 -11.37
C LYS A 158 8.93 1.25 -10.17
N LEU A 159 9.12 0.69 -8.96
CA LEU A 159 9.46 1.44 -7.75
C LEU A 159 10.77 2.24 -7.89
N ALA A 160 11.74 1.74 -8.67
CA ALA A 160 13.03 2.43 -8.89
C ALA A 160 12.90 3.76 -9.67
N LEU A 161 11.70 4.09 -10.17
CA LEU A 161 11.40 5.38 -10.78
C LEU A 161 10.92 6.43 -9.77
N PHE A 162 10.62 6.06 -8.52
CA PHE A 162 10.00 6.93 -7.53
C PHE A 162 10.87 7.06 -6.29
N ASP A 163 10.91 8.24 -5.67
CA ASP A 163 11.28 8.34 -4.26
C ASP A 163 10.09 7.80 -3.45
N ILE A 164 10.32 7.01 -2.39
CA ILE A 164 9.23 6.44 -1.57
C ILE A 164 9.20 7.12 -0.21
N VAL A 165 8.02 7.61 0.18
CA VAL A 165 7.76 8.05 1.56
C VAL A 165 6.57 7.30 2.15
N VAL A 166 6.74 6.76 3.34
CA VAL A 166 5.66 6.14 4.12
C VAL A 166 5.19 7.12 5.19
N LEU A 167 3.89 7.43 5.19
CA LEU A 167 3.22 8.12 6.28
C LEU A 167 2.52 7.09 7.16
N CYS A 168 3.08 6.89 8.36
CA CYS A 168 2.55 5.99 9.37
C CYS A 168 1.55 6.73 10.26
N ASP A 169 0.33 6.21 10.35
CA ASP A 169 -0.62 6.59 11.39
C ASP A 169 -0.08 6.18 12.77
N ASP A 170 0.04 7.16 13.65
CA ASP A 170 0.51 7.05 15.03
C ASP A 170 -0.54 7.57 16.02
N SER A 171 -1.81 7.56 15.64
CA SER A 171 -2.90 8.02 16.50
C SER A 171 -3.28 7.03 17.60
N ALA A 172 -4.15 7.45 18.52
CA ALA A 172 -4.60 6.60 19.61
C ALA A 172 -5.39 5.35 19.16
N SER A 173 -6.05 5.37 17.99
CA SER A 173 -6.84 4.21 17.51
C SER A 173 -5.97 3.04 17.07
N MET A 174 -4.72 3.29 16.67
CA MET A 174 -3.76 2.27 16.25
C MET A 174 -3.40 1.29 17.37
N ARG A 175 -3.60 1.66 18.65
CA ARG A 175 -3.37 0.76 19.80
C ARG A 175 -4.33 -0.43 19.88
N ASN A 176 -5.31 -0.54 18.99
CA ASN A 176 -6.33 -1.59 19.01
C ASN A 176 -5.91 -2.81 18.18
N GLY A 177 -5.84 -3.98 18.80
CA GLY A 177 -5.52 -5.23 18.11
C GLY A 177 -4.13 -5.21 17.48
N ASP A 178 -4.00 -5.79 16.29
CA ASP A 178 -2.71 -6.02 15.63
C ASP A 178 -2.24 -4.85 14.73
N ARG A 179 -2.98 -3.74 14.67
CA ARG A 179 -2.76 -2.59 13.74
C ARG A 179 -1.31 -2.06 13.71
N ILE A 180 -0.63 -2.01 14.87
CA ILE A 180 0.79 -1.59 14.94
C ILE A 180 1.71 -2.67 14.33
N SER A 181 1.46 -3.94 14.61
CA SER A 181 2.18 -5.08 14.02
C SER A 181 1.98 -5.15 12.51
N ASP A 182 0.76 -4.89 12.03
CA ASP A 182 0.45 -4.87 10.59
C ASP A 182 1.15 -3.70 9.89
N LEU A 183 1.16 -2.51 10.51
CA LEU A 183 1.93 -1.37 10.04
C LEU A 183 3.44 -1.68 9.96
N GLN A 184 4.01 -2.31 10.99
CA GLN A 184 5.41 -2.73 11.00
C GLN A 184 5.72 -3.76 9.91
N GLN A 185 4.84 -4.73 9.69
CA GLN A 185 4.98 -5.73 8.64
C GLN A 185 4.94 -5.11 7.24
N VAL A 186 3.97 -4.23 6.96
CA VAL A 186 3.87 -3.50 5.69
C VAL A 186 5.11 -2.63 5.49
N LEU A 187 5.49 -1.83 6.48
CA LEU A 187 6.64 -0.94 6.42
C LEU A 187 7.95 -1.70 6.19
N ALA A 188 8.15 -2.84 6.87
CA ALA A 188 9.31 -3.69 6.65
C ALA A 188 9.37 -4.27 5.23
N LYS A 189 8.23 -4.52 4.58
CA LYS A 189 8.17 -4.98 3.18
C LYS A 189 8.42 -3.85 2.18
N VAL A 190 7.82 -2.67 2.41
CA VAL A 190 8.07 -1.47 1.60
C VAL A 190 9.54 -1.07 1.68
N ALA A 191 10.13 -1.06 2.88
CA ALA A 191 11.55 -0.82 3.08
C ALA A 191 12.40 -1.85 2.31
N PHE A 192 12.12 -3.15 2.45
CA PHE A 192 12.88 -4.18 1.74
C PHE A 192 12.90 -4.00 0.21
N ALA A 193 11.75 -3.76 -0.42
CA ALA A 193 11.70 -3.57 -1.86
C ALA A 193 12.30 -2.24 -2.29
N GLY A 194 11.92 -1.15 -1.63
CA GLY A 194 12.43 0.20 -1.91
C GLY A 194 13.95 0.25 -1.86
N THR A 195 14.57 -0.29 -0.80
CA THR A 195 16.03 -0.19 -0.60
C THR A 195 16.86 -1.19 -1.40
N LEU A 196 16.21 -2.12 -2.10
CA LEU A 196 16.85 -3.01 -3.07
C LEU A 196 16.79 -2.48 -4.51
N LEU A 197 15.73 -1.72 -4.82
CA LEU A 197 15.44 -1.22 -6.17
C LEU A 197 15.93 0.21 -6.35
N ASP A 198 15.96 0.98 -5.27
CA ASP A 198 16.47 2.35 -5.17
C ASP A 198 17.84 2.45 -4.49
N ASP A 199 18.54 3.59 -4.64
CA ASP A 199 19.89 3.78 -4.08
C ASP A 199 20.00 4.81 -2.93
N ASP A 200 18.99 5.64 -2.70
CA ASP A 200 18.93 6.59 -1.58
C ASP A 200 18.00 6.16 -0.43
N GLY A 201 17.18 5.12 -0.63
CA GLY A 201 16.36 4.49 0.41
C GLY A 201 14.99 5.14 0.59
N ILE A 202 14.26 4.76 1.64
CA ILE A 202 12.91 5.28 1.89
C ILE A 202 12.87 6.36 2.97
N GLU A 203 11.86 7.21 2.87
CA GLU A 203 11.52 8.22 3.87
C GLU A 203 10.34 7.73 4.74
N ILE A 204 10.37 8.02 6.03
CA ILE A 204 9.30 7.66 6.98
C ILE A 204 8.88 8.94 7.72
N ARG A 205 7.57 9.16 7.78
CA ARG A 205 6.92 10.24 8.53
C ARG A 205 5.79 9.66 9.37
N PHE A 206 5.44 10.33 10.46
CA PHE A 206 4.30 9.96 11.29
C PHE A 206 3.24 11.06 11.28
N VAL A 207 1.97 10.73 11.49
CA VAL A 207 0.87 11.69 11.43
C VAL A 207 1.00 12.77 12.51
N ASN A 208 1.21 12.38 13.76
CA ASN A 208 1.32 13.26 14.92
C ASN A 208 2.79 13.57 15.25
N ASN A 209 3.66 12.57 15.35
CA ASN A 209 5.03 12.69 15.83
C ASN A 209 5.96 13.49 14.88
N TYR A 210 6.97 14.15 15.45
CA TYR A 210 8.03 14.86 14.73
C TYR A 210 9.25 13.98 14.44
N MET A 211 9.34 12.79 15.03
CA MET A 211 10.29 11.77 14.61
C MET A 211 10.10 11.45 13.13
N GLN A 212 11.20 11.20 12.43
CA GLN A 212 11.19 10.89 10.99
C GLN A 212 12.39 10.02 10.63
N GLY A 213 12.16 9.05 9.74
CA GLY A 213 13.23 8.28 9.11
C GLY A 213 13.60 8.95 7.79
N ASN A 214 14.88 9.15 7.53
CA ASN A 214 15.34 9.65 6.23
C ASN A 214 16.41 8.70 5.68
N ARG A 215 16.35 8.39 4.39
CA ARG A 215 17.23 7.41 3.72
C ARG A 215 17.34 6.07 4.47
N ILE A 216 16.21 5.57 4.96
CA ILE A 216 16.12 4.27 5.63
C ILE A 216 16.45 3.20 4.59
N ASN A 217 17.48 2.40 4.87
CA ASN A 217 18.11 1.49 3.92
C ASN A 217 18.01 -0.01 4.30
N SER A 218 17.32 -0.34 5.39
CA SER A 218 17.05 -1.72 5.82
C SER A 218 15.65 -1.87 6.43
N GLN A 219 15.19 -3.12 6.53
CA GLN A 219 13.93 -3.46 7.18
C GLN A 219 13.99 -3.16 8.68
N ASP A 220 15.06 -3.59 9.34
CA ASP A 220 15.25 -3.44 10.79
C ASP A 220 15.20 -1.96 11.19
N ALA A 221 15.89 -1.07 10.47
CA ALA A 221 15.85 0.37 10.72
C ALA A 221 14.46 1.00 10.47
N ALA A 222 13.64 0.39 9.63
CA ALA A 222 12.25 0.80 9.40
C ALA A 222 11.29 0.32 10.50
N VAL A 223 11.57 -0.82 11.14
CA VAL A 223 10.81 -1.32 12.30
C VAL A 223 11.23 -0.61 13.59
N ASP A 224 12.54 -0.47 13.82
CA ASP A 224 13.15 0.18 14.99
C ASP A 224 12.60 1.59 15.21
N ILE A 225 12.37 2.37 14.14
CA ILE A 225 11.82 3.72 14.29
C ILE A 225 10.38 3.70 14.80
N VAL A 226 9.57 2.69 14.44
CA VAL A 226 8.18 2.54 14.90
C VAL A 226 8.12 2.11 16.36
N ASP A 227 9.02 1.23 16.82
CA ASP A 227 9.10 0.79 18.22
C ASP A 227 9.35 1.95 19.21
N ASN A 228 9.87 3.08 18.73
CA ASN A 228 10.13 4.29 19.50
C ASN A 228 8.98 5.31 19.45
N ILE A 229 7.83 4.98 18.86
CA ILE A 229 6.68 5.90 18.70
C ILE A 229 5.65 5.69 19.82
N ASN A 230 5.28 6.78 20.50
CA ASN A 230 4.07 6.81 21.31
C ASN A 230 2.85 7.07 20.41
N PHE A 231 2.06 6.02 20.16
CA PHE A 231 0.82 6.08 19.39
C PHE A 231 -0.27 6.83 20.18
N ASP A 232 -0.56 8.09 19.86
CA ASP A 232 -1.52 8.92 20.58
C ASP A 232 -2.03 10.09 19.72
N GLY A 233 -3.14 10.71 20.13
CA GLY A 233 -3.72 11.86 19.43
C GLY A 233 -4.69 11.49 18.30
N ALA A 234 -4.97 12.47 17.45
CA ALA A 234 -5.96 12.41 16.37
C ALA A 234 -5.33 11.94 15.04
N LYS A 235 -6.11 11.97 13.95
CA LYS A 235 -5.65 11.58 12.59
C LYS A 235 -5.75 12.71 11.57
N PRO A 236 -5.04 13.84 11.71
CA PRO A 236 -5.08 14.93 10.73
C PRO A 236 -4.26 14.58 9.48
N LEU A 237 -4.73 13.60 8.69
CA LEU A 237 -3.98 13.02 7.56
C LEU A 237 -3.67 14.04 6.47
N GLY A 238 -4.62 14.89 6.07
CA GLY A 238 -4.40 15.93 5.07
C GLY A 238 -3.35 16.95 5.51
N THR A 239 -3.42 17.36 6.78
CA THR A 239 -2.46 18.26 7.43
C THR A 239 -1.06 17.64 7.49
N ALA A 240 -0.96 16.36 7.87
CA ALA A 240 0.31 15.65 7.96
C ALA A 240 0.96 15.45 6.58
N ILE A 241 0.17 15.01 5.58
CA ILE A 241 0.63 14.88 4.18
C ILE A 241 1.07 16.23 3.63
N GLU A 242 0.30 17.31 3.84
CA GLU A 242 0.69 18.63 3.37
C GLU A 242 2.00 19.10 4.01
N GLN A 243 2.07 19.13 5.35
CA GLN A 243 3.16 19.79 6.06
C GLN A 243 4.45 18.96 6.11
N LYS A 244 4.35 17.63 6.24
CA LYS A 244 5.51 16.75 6.44
C LYS A 244 6.03 16.13 5.14
N ILE A 245 5.24 16.16 4.06
CA ILE A 245 5.55 15.52 2.78
C ILE A 245 5.44 16.52 1.62
N LEU A 246 4.22 16.95 1.25
CA LEU A 246 4.01 17.69 0.00
C LEU A 246 4.75 19.03 -0.02
N GLN A 247 4.67 19.83 1.03
CA GLN A 247 5.38 21.11 1.09
C GLN A 247 6.92 20.95 1.05
N PRO A 248 7.56 20.17 1.94
CA PRO A 248 9.02 20.07 1.98
C PRO A 248 9.63 19.22 0.86
N MET A 249 8.98 18.13 0.44
CA MET A 249 9.58 17.13 -0.46
C MET A 249 9.16 17.32 -1.93
N VAL A 250 8.03 17.98 -2.19
CA VAL A 250 7.49 18.11 -3.56
C VAL A 250 7.35 19.57 -3.99
N LEU A 251 6.48 20.34 -3.33
CA LEU A 251 6.04 21.67 -3.78
C LEU A 251 7.14 22.73 -3.62
N ALA A 252 7.97 22.67 -2.57
CA ALA A 252 9.12 23.55 -2.44
C ALA A 252 10.24 23.23 -3.46
N PRO A 253 10.67 21.95 -3.64
CA PRO A 253 11.61 21.58 -4.71
C PRO A 253 11.08 21.86 -6.12
N ALA A 254 9.80 21.61 -6.40
CA ALA A 254 9.19 21.84 -7.71
C ALA A 254 9.21 23.33 -8.10
N ARG A 255 8.88 24.23 -7.16
CA ARG A 255 9.01 25.69 -7.36
C ARG A 255 10.44 26.16 -7.64
N GLN A 256 11.44 25.38 -7.25
CA GLN A 256 12.87 25.67 -7.46
C GLN A 256 13.44 24.95 -8.69
N ASN A 257 12.63 24.19 -9.43
CA ASN A 257 13.10 23.25 -10.48
C ASN A 257 14.18 22.27 -9.97
N ALA A 258 14.02 21.83 -8.71
CA ALA A 258 14.98 20.99 -8.00
C ALA A 258 14.45 19.56 -7.72
N LEU A 259 13.19 19.24 -8.04
CA LEU A 259 12.63 17.90 -7.88
C LEU A 259 13.31 16.94 -8.89
N ARG A 260 13.77 15.77 -8.41
CA ARG A 260 14.65 14.85 -9.16
C ARG A 260 13.97 13.57 -9.63
N LYS A 261 13.13 12.98 -8.80
CA LYS A 261 12.25 11.85 -9.11
C LYS A 261 10.80 12.23 -8.71
N PRO A 262 9.78 11.59 -9.30
CA PRO A 262 8.42 11.64 -8.75
C PRO A 262 8.37 10.95 -7.38
N LEU A 263 7.43 11.35 -6.53
CA LEU A 263 7.27 10.82 -5.18
C LEU A 263 6.08 9.84 -5.11
N LEU A 264 6.29 8.65 -4.56
CA LEU A 264 5.23 7.74 -4.14
C LEU A 264 5.01 7.91 -2.62
N VAL A 265 3.82 8.38 -2.26
CA VAL A 265 3.36 8.53 -0.86
C VAL A 265 2.51 7.32 -0.49
N ILE A 266 2.97 6.48 0.43
CA ILE A 266 2.21 5.35 0.98
C ILE A 266 1.72 5.73 2.37
N VAL A 267 0.41 5.81 2.55
CA VAL A 267 -0.24 6.15 3.83
C VAL A 267 -0.78 4.87 4.45
N ILE A 268 -0.27 4.49 5.62
CA ILE A 268 -0.75 3.32 6.38
C ILE A 268 -1.61 3.84 7.54
N THR A 269 -2.91 3.50 7.58
CA THR A 269 -3.87 4.03 8.56
C THR A 269 -4.96 3.03 8.94
N ASP A 270 -5.50 3.16 10.15
CA ASP A 270 -6.65 2.37 10.61
C ASP A 270 -8.01 3.08 10.43
N GLY A 271 -8.05 4.22 9.73
CA GLY A 271 -9.31 4.81 9.26
C GLY A 271 -9.31 6.31 9.00
N GLN A 272 -10.50 6.88 8.83
CA GLN A 272 -10.70 8.23 8.30
C GLN A 272 -10.00 9.36 9.10
N PRO A 273 -9.70 10.50 8.45
CA PRO A 273 -9.11 11.66 9.10
C PRO A 273 -9.97 12.20 10.25
N THR A 274 -9.32 12.67 11.31
CA THR A 274 -9.93 13.31 12.47
C THR A 274 -9.04 14.44 13.01
N GLY A 275 -9.64 15.45 13.64
CA GLY A 275 -8.88 16.60 14.17
C GLY A 275 -8.50 17.66 13.13
N GLU A 276 -8.99 17.54 11.89
CA GLU A 276 -8.87 18.54 10.82
C GLU A 276 -10.24 18.78 10.14
N PRO A 277 -10.40 19.83 9.30
CA PRO A 277 -11.65 20.09 8.59
C PRO A 277 -12.06 18.93 7.68
N PHE A 278 -13.37 18.68 7.58
CA PHE A 278 -13.89 17.66 6.66
C PHE A 278 -13.48 17.98 5.21
N GLY A 279 -12.99 16.97 4.48
CA GLY A 279 -12.50 17.12 3.11
C GLY A 279 -11.10 17.73 2.98
N TYR A 280 -10.39 18.02 4.09
CA TYR A 280 -9.08 18.67 4.02
C TYR A 280 -8.03 17.81 3.29
N LEU A 281 -8.05 16.48 3.47
CA LEU A 281 -7.20 15.55 2.72
C LEU A 281 -7.37 15.71 1.19
N GLN A 282 -8.60 15.62 0.70
CA GLN A 282 -8.92 15.80 -0.72
C GLN A 282 -8.45 17.18 -1.21
N GLN A 283 -8.72 18.23 -0.42
CA GLN A 283 -8.31 19.59 -0.75
C GLN A 283 -6.79 19.75 -0.84
N SER A 284 -6.01 19.12 0.05
CA SER A 284 -4.54 19.14 0.03
C SER A 284 -3.99 18.44 -1.23
N ILE A 285 -4.55 17.30 -1.62
CA ILE A 285 -4.17 16.58 -2.84
C ILE A 285 -4.49 17.43 -4.09
N VAL A 286 -5.71 18.00 -4.18
CA VAL A 286 -6.12 18.89 -5.28
C VAL A 286 -5.24 20.16 -5.34
N ASN A 287 -4.93 20.76 -4.20
CA ASN A 287 -4.05 21.94 -4.12
C ASN A 287 -2.63 21.65 -4.60
N ALA A 288 -2.08 20.47 -4.27
CA ALA A 288 -0.77 20.05 -4.75
C ALA A 288 -0.78 19.78 -6.25
N ALA A 289 -1.79 19.05 -6.76
CA ALA A 289 -1.94 18.79 -8.18
C ALA A 289 -2.05 20.08 -9.01
N ASN A 290 -2.84 21.06 -8.56
CA ASN A 290 -2.97 22.36 -9.20
C ASN A 290 -1.65 23.15 -9.23
N GLN A 291 -0.90 23.17 -8.13
CA GLN A 291 0.42 23.82 -8.07
C GLN A 291 1.43 23.13 -9.00
N LEU A 292 1.46 21.80 -9.00
CA LEU A 292 2.36 21.01 -9.84
C LEU A 292 2.04 21.13 -11.33
N ASN A 293 0.77 21.28 -11.69
CA ASN A 293 0.34 21.56 -13.07
C ASN A 293 0.85 22.91 -13.60
N SER A 294 1.28 23.83 -12.73
CA SER A 294 1.99 25.07 -13.10
C SER A 294 3.51 24.92 -13.18
N THR A 295 4.05 23.70 -13.06
CA THR A 295 5.49 23.39 -13.13
C THR A 295 5.80 22.39 -14.26
N PRO A 296 7.07 22.26 -14.70
CA PRO A 296 7.46 21.27 -15.71
C PRO A 296 7.19 19.80 -15.31
N TYR A 297 6.96 19.53 -14.02
CA TYR A 297 6.79 18.18 -13.48
C TYR A 297 5.36 17.65 -13.62
N GLY A 298 4.35 18.52 -13.67
CA GLY A 298 2.94 18.16 -13.77
C GLY A 298 2.37 17.43 -12.53
N PRO A 299 1.04 17.23 -12.47
CA PRO A 299 0.38 16.65 -11.29
C PRO A 299 0.78 15.20 -10.98
N LYS A 300 1.29 14.45 -11.98
CA LYS A 300 1.79 13.07 -11.80
C LYS A 300 3.21 13.00 -11.21
N ALA A 301 3.78 14.13 -10.79
CA ALA A 301 4.97 14.19 -9.94
C ALA A 301 4.76 13.58 -8.54
N VAL A 302 3.51 13.37 -8.11
CA VAL A 302 3.17 12.63 -6.90
C VAL A 302 2.15 11.54 -7.25
N SER A 303 2.36 10.36 -6.68
CA SER A 303 1.37 9.28 -6.60
C SER A 303 1.05 9.02 -5.13
N TYR A 304 -0.21 8.73 -4.82
CA TYR A 304 -0.65 8.42 -3.47
C TYR A 304 -1.22 7.01 -3.44
N GLN A 305 -0.85 6.28 -2.39
CA GLN A 305 -1.40 5.00 -2.01
C GLN A 305 -1.95 5.15 -0.59
N PHE A 306 -3.16 4.70 -0.36
CA PHE A 306 -3.69 4.47 0.98
C PHE A 306 -3.77 2.97 1.23
N ALA A 307 -3.37 2.56 2.42
CA ALA A 307 -3.36 1.18 2.88
C ALA A 307 -4.04 1.10 4.25
N GLN A 308 -5.12 0.34 4.33
CA GLN A 308 -5.80 0.07 5.59
C GLN A 308 -5.05 -0.98 6.41
N VAL A 309 -4.94 -0.76 7.72
CA VAL A 309 -4.58 -1.79 8.70
C VAL A 309 -5.71 -2.04 9.69
N GLY A 310 -6.05 -3.31 9.89
CA GLY A 310 -7.15 -3.72 10.75
C GLY A 310 -8.54 -3.48 10.14
N THR A 311 -9.53 -4.16 10.70
CA THR A 311 -10.83 -4.41 10.06
C THR A 311 -11.92 -3.36 10.32
N ASP A 312 -11.55 -2.09 10.51
CA ASP A 312 -12.53 -1.02 10.74
C ASP A 312 -13.33 -0.70 9.47
N MET A 313 -14.62 -1.03 9.47
CA MET A 313 -15.47 -0.82 8.29
C MET A 313 -15.69 0.68 7.97
N SER A 314 -15.48 1.59 8.93
CA SER A 314 -15.48 3.03 8.64
C SER A 314 -14.23 3.49 7.89
N ALA A 315 -13.09 2.80 8.11
CA ALA A 315 -11.88 2.99 7.30
C ALA A 315 -12.13 2.55 5.86
N THR A 316 -12.66 1.34 5.69
CA THR A 316 -12.97 0.75 4.37
C THR A 316 -13.94 1.64 3.58
N GLN A 317 -15.03 2.10 4.21
CA GLN A 317 -15.98 3.01 3.57
C GLN A 317 -15.37 4.37 3.21
N PHE A 318 -14.50 4.90 4.06
CA PHE A 318 -13.79 6.15 3.77
C PHE A 318 -12.82 6.00 2.59
N LEU A 319 -12.01 4.94 2.56
CA LEU A 319 -11.05 4.69 1.49
C LEU A 319 -11.75 4.42 0.15
N ALA A 320 -12.82 3.62 0.15
CA ALA A 320 -13.64 3.41 -1.05
C ALA A 320 -14.29 4.71 -1.55
N ALA A 321 -14.73 5.60 -0.65
CA ALA A 321 -15.27 6.91 -1.02
C ALA A 321 -14.19 7.87 -1.54
N LEU A 322 -12.96 7.77 -1.03
CA LEU A 322 -11.80 8.55 -1.47
C LEU A 322 -11.35 8.10 -2.88
N ASP A 323 -11.33 6.79 -3.11
CA ASP A 323 -10.95 6.16 -4.39
C ASP A 323 -11.96 6.47 -5.51
N ASN A 324 -13.25 6.44 -5.18
CA ASN A 324 -14.33 6.80 -6.10
C ASN A 324 -14.59 8.32 -6.19
N ASP A 325 -13.77 9.16 -5.55
CA ASP A 325 -13.94 10.62 -5.56
C ASP A 325 -13.65 11.19 -6.97
N PRO A 326 -14.57 11.99 -7.56
CA PRO A 326 -14.41 12.50 -8.92
C PRO A 326 -13.30 13.55 -9.07
N MET A 327 -12.78 14.10 -7.97
CA MET A 327 -11.69 15.07 -7.95
C MET A 327 -10.34 14.42 -7.66
N VAL A 328 -10.27 13.43 -6.74
CA VAL A 328 -8.99 12.82 -6.33
C VAL A 328 -8.77 11.36 -6.73
N GLY A 329 -9.81 10.58 -7.03
CA GLY A 329 -9.69 9.15 -7.34
C GLY A 329 -8.64 8.85 -8.42
N ALA A 330 -8.66 9.58 -9.53
CA ALA A 330 -7.68 9.43 -10.63
C ALA A 330 -6.22 9.84 -10.29
N MET A 331 -5.93 10.22 -9.04
CA MET A 331 -4.60 10.57 -8.52
C MET A 331 -4.11 9.66 -7.39
N ILE A 332 -4.97 8.82 -6.84
CA ILE A 332 -4.69 7.97 -5.68
C ILE A 332 -4.96 6.50 -6.01
N ASP A 333 -4.68 5.61 -5.06
CA ASP A 333 -5.09 4.22 -5.02
C ASP A 333 -5.38 3.85 -3.56
N CYS A 334 -6.33 2.94 -3.29
CA CYS A 334 -6.76 2.56 -1.96
C CYS A 334 -6.85 1.03 -1.80
N THR A 335 -5.93 0.42 -1.06
CA THR A 335 -5.99 -1.01 -0.72
C THR A 335 -6.60 -1.20 0.68
N SER A 336 -7.66 -2.01 0.79
CA SER A 336 -8.29 -2.34 2.08
C SER A 336 -7.46 -3.36 2.88
N ASP A 337 -7.88 -3.64 4.12
CA ASP A 337 -7.28 -4.70 4.94
C ASP A 337 -7.33 -6.06 4.19
N TYR A 338 -6.30 -6.90 4.35
CA TYR A 338 -6.16 -8.15 3.60
C TYR A 338 -7.41 -9.05 3.65
N ASP A 339 -8.07 -9.18 4.81
CA ASP A 339 -9.24 -10.06 4.95
C ASP A 339 -10.46 -9.49 4.21
N ILE A 340 -10.57 -8.17 4.13
CA ILE A 340 -11.63 -7.45 3.40
C ILE A 340 -11.35 -7.55 1.89
N GLU A 341 -10.14 -7.17 1.49
CA GLU A 341 -9.67 -7.17 0.10
C GLU A 341 -9.75 -8.57 -0.54
N SER A 342 -9.39 -9.61 0.22
CA SER A 342 -9.50 -11.01 -0.22
C SER A 342 -10.94 -11.47 -0.40
N GLN A 343 -11.87 -11.02 0.46
CA GLN A 343 -13.29 -11.31 0.29
C GLN A 343 -13.89 -10.58 -0.91
N GLU A 344 -13.55 -9.31 -1.13
CA GLU A 344 -14.00 -8.56 -2.30
C GLU A 344 -13.46 -9.16 -3.61
N MET A 345 -12.17 -9.46 -3.68
CA MET A 345 -11.52 -10.05 -4.85
C MET A 345 -12.13 -11.43 -5.18
N LEU A 346 -12.44 -12.25 -4.17
CA LEU A 346 -13.13 -13.52 -4.34
C LEU A 346 -14.57 -13.37 -4.83
N GLN A 347 -15.32 -12.38 -4.31
CA GLN A 347 -16.69 -12.10 -4.76
C GLN A 347 -16.75 -11.55 -6.19
N LYS A 348 -15.82 -10.65 -6.55
CA LYS A 348 -15.78 -9.98 -7.86
C LYS A 348 -15.20 -10.88 -8.95
N THR A 349 -14.15 -11.66 -8.66
CA THR A 349 -13.35 -12.37 -9.68
C THR A 349 -13.37 -13.90 -9.57
N GLY A 350 -13.81 -14.45 -8.43
CA GLY A 350 -13.71 -15.88 -8.13
C GLY A 350 -12.29 -16.37 -7.82
N GLN A 351 -11.30 -15.47 -7.74
CA GLN A 351 -9.93 -15.80 -7.37
C GLN A 351 -9.68 -15.49 -5.89
N GLN A 352 -8.73 -16.19 -5.27
CA GLN A 352 -8.33 -15.90 -3.90
C GLN A 352 -7.13 -14.95 -3.92
N LEU A 353 -7.26 -13.79 -3.25
CA LEU A 353 -6.13 -12.90 -3.05
C LEU A 353 -5.13 -13.59 -2.13
N THR A 354 -3.85 -13.53 -2.50
CA THR A 354 -2.76 -13.98 -1.63
C THR A 354 -2.17 -12.78 -0.88
N PRO A 355 -1.59 -12.96 0.33
CA PRO A 355 -0.99 -11.86 1.08
C PRO A 355 0.10 -11.12 0.28
N ILE A 356 0.77 -11.81 -0.66
CA ILE A 356 1.74 -11.17 -1.53
C ILE A 356 1.10 -10.40 -2.69
N MET A 357 -0.02 -10.85 -3.26
CA MET A 357 -0.77 -10.05 -4.23
C MET A 357 -1.34 -8.79 -3.59
N TRP A 358 -1.84 -8.88 -2.36
CA TRP A 358 -2.23 -7.73 -1.55
C TRP A 358 -1.08 -6.74 -1.36
N LEU A 359 0.10 -7.23 -0.96
CA LEU A 359 1.30 -6.40 -0.83
C LEU A 359 1.73 -5.78 -2.19
N MET A 360 1.62 -6.52 -3.30
CA MET A 360 1.91 -5.99 -4.64
C MET A 360 0.94 -4.86 -5.01
N LYS A 361 -0.36 -5.00 -4.72
CA LYS A 361 -1.34 -3.92 -4.88
C LYS A 361 -0.94 -2.69 -4.06
N LEU A 362 -0.66 -2.89 -2.77
CA LEU A 362 -0.23 -1.84 -1.85
C LEU A 362 1.01 -1.07 -2.33
N MET A 363 1.99 -1.71 -2.97
CA MET A 363 3.18 -1.00 -3.46
C MET A 363 3.05 -0.45 -4.88
N LEU A 364 2.16 -1.00 -5.71
CA LEU A 364 2.11 -0.70 -7.14
C LEU A 364 0.83 -0.03 -7.63
N GLY A 365 -0.31 -0.12 -6.95
CA GLY A 365 -1.57 0.47 -7.43
C GLY A 365 -1.44 1.97 -7.69
N GLY A 366 -0.88 2.68 -6.71
CA GLY A 366 -0.48 4.08 -6.84
C GLY A 366 0.43 4.41 -8.03
N ILE A 367 1.17 3.45 -8.63
CA ILE A 367 2.09 3.68 -9.77
C ILE A 367 1.86 2.83 -11.04
N ASP A 368 0.91 1.89 -11.05
CA ASP A 368 0.62 0.96 -12.16
C ASP A 368 -0.89 0.64 -12.24
N SER A 369 -1.55 1.01 -13.34
CA SER A 369 -3.01 0.82 -13.47
C SER A 369 -3.46 -0.65 -13.56
N SER A 370 -2.55 -1.62 -13.69
CA SER A 370 -2.89 -3.06 -13.66
C SER A 370 -3.03 -3.63 -12.24
N TYR A 371 -2.58 -2.88 -11.22
CA TYR A 371 -2.78 -3.20 -9.80
C TYR A 371 -3.95 -2.41 -9.20
N ASP A 372 -4.14 -1.15 -9.65
CA ASP A 372 -5.32 -0.28 -9.40
C ASP A 372 -6.62 -0.90 -9.97
N SER A 373 -6.62 -1.33 -11.24
CA SER A 373 -7.85 -1.85 -11.88
C SER A 373 -8.31 -3.24 -11.39
N GLN A 374 -7.84 -3.71 -10.25
CA GLN A 374 -8.33 -4.91 -9.58
C GLN A 374 -9.48 -4.60 -8.58
N ASP A 375 -9.87 -3.32 -8.46
CA ASP A 375 -10.89 -2.86 -7.52
C ASP A 375 -12.33 -2.85 -8.11
N GLY A 376 -12.50 -2.86 -9.45
CA GLY A 376 -13.84 -2.78 -10.10
C GLY A 376 -13.94 -2.98 -11.63
#